data_AF-A0AAE9Z970-F1
#
_entry.id   AF-A0AAE9Z970-F1
#
_cell.length_a   1.000
_cell.length_b   1.000
_cell.length_c   1.000
_cell.angle_alpha   90.00
_cell.angle_beta   90.00
_cell.angle_gamma   90.00
#
_symmetry.space_group_name_H-M   'P 1'
#
loop_
_entity.id
_entity.type
_entity.pdbx_description
1 polymer ?
#
loop_
_entity_poly.entity_id
_entity_poly.type
_entity_poly.pdbx_seq_one_letter_code
_entity_poly.pdbx_strand_id
1 'polypeptide(L)'
;MEKTSAAVADLEAIKHETKNTQPPKISSAELANRALKYSATFWFVAVMAGQWFFFYYIMAFYGFSVINDNMEIWNRWEAMGSKPYHVGDFAGNLAFGAHAIGAGIVAFGGALQLIPKVRSYFPKFHKINGYVYLITVFCLAISGFYLVWVRDAEPVTLSGIGTSINGFLILGFAYLALRCAINRDIANHRKWALRLFLVSNAQWILRVGVFCYFVTGTMLGLEPNFKDAFFPIWTFGCFVLPLATLQLYFYAQEKRSNRLKFITSGSLFLLTVLMLIGVVGFTPFLLTVMSGGEIAL
;
A
#
# COMPACT_ATOMS: atom_id res chain seq x y z
N MET A 1 65.22 -24.01 33.64
CA MET A 1 65.01 -23.45 32.28
C MET A 1 63.87 -24.12 31.50
N GLU A 2 63.35 -25.29 31.92
CA GLU A 2 62.40 -26.08 31.13
C GLU A 2 60.93 -25.58 31.22
N LYS A 3 60.51 -25.02 32.37
CA LYS A 3 59.13 -24.52 32.56
C LYS A 3 58.80 -23.24 31.78
N THR A 4 59.81 -22.44 31.43
CA THR A 4 59.61 -21.20 30.69
C THR A 4 59.39 -21.45 29.18
N SER A 5 59.92 -22.55 28.64
CA SER A 5 59.76 -22.91 27.23
C SER A 5 58.36 -23.42 26.90
N ALA A 6 57.72 -24.15 27.81
CA ALA A 6 56.37 -24.67 27.61
C ALA A 6 55.31 -23.55 27.64
N ALA A 7 55.46 -22.58 28.55
CA ALA A 7 54.55 -21.43 28.65
C ALA A 7 54.63 -20.50 27.43
N VAL A 8 55.81 -20.35 26.82
CA VAL A 8 55.99 -19.56 25.59
C VAL A 8 55.40 -20.30 24.38
N ALA A 9 55.54 -21.63 24.30
CA ALA A 9 54.93 -22.45 23.25
C ALA A 9 53.39 -22.44 23.31
N ASP A 10 52.80 -22.50 24.52
CA ASP A 10 51.35 -22.38 24.70
C ASP A 10 50.83 -20.98 24.35
N LEU A 11 51.59 -19.92 24.63
CA LEU A 11 51.25 -18.54 24.25
C LEU A 11 51.33 -18.30 22.74
N GLU A 12 52.25 -18.96 22.04
CA GLU A 12 52.32 -18.94 20.57
C GLU A 12 51.21 -19.78 19.93
N ALA A 13 50.83 -20.92 20.52
CA ALA A 13 49.70 -21.73 20.09
C ALA A 13 48.37 -20.98 20.23
N ILE A 14 48.15 -20.28 21.36
CA ILE A 14 46.95 -19.45 21.59
C ILE A 14 46.91 -18.24 20.63
N LYS A 15 48.06 -17.63 20.30
CA LYS A 15 48.16 -16.57 19.28
C LYS A 15 47.94 -17.08 17.85
N HIS A 16 48.25 -18.34 17.56
CA HIS A 16 47.98 -18.95 16.26
C HIS A 16 46.52 -19.38 16.09
N GLU A 17 45.84 -19.81 17.16
CA GLU A 17 44.40 -20.14 17.14
C GLU A 17 43.49 -18.91 17.04
N THR A 18 43.91 -17.74 17.54
CA THR A 18 43.12 -16.51 17.45
C THR A 18 43.16 -15.82 16.08
N LYS A 19 43.95 -16.33 15.11
CA LYS A 19 44.26 -15.56 13.89
C LYS A 19 43.39 -15.86 12.67
N ASN A 20 42.32 -16.66 12.71
CA ASN A 20 41.58 -16.92 11.47
C ASN A 20 40.08 -17.25 11.55
N THR A 21 39.35 -16.70 12.50
CA THR A 21 37.90 -16.55 12.34
C THR A 21 37.59 -15.21 11.67
N GLN A 22 38.01 -15.05 10.40
CA GLN A 22 37.42 -14.01 9.57
C GLN A 22 35.90 -14.22 9.56
N PRO A 23 35.08 -13.21 9.89
CA PRO A 23 33.64 -13.36 9.80
C PRO A 23 33.27 -13.82 8.39
N PRO A 24 32.33 -14.76 8.23
CA PRO A 24 32.03 -15.36 6.94
C PRO A 24 31.73 -14.27 5.91
N LYS A 25 32.53 -14.21 4.84
CA LYS A 25 32.35 -13.26 3.74
C LYS A 25 31.01 -13.58 3.06
N ILE A 26 30.01 -12.74 3.31
CA ILE A 26 28.67 -12.92 2.73
C ILE A 26 28.78 -12.84 1.20
N SER A 27 28.27 -13.84 0.50
CA SER A 27 28.30 -13.85 -0.96
C SER A 27 27.41 -12.74 -1.56
N SER A 28 27.75 -12.24 -2.75
CA SER A 28 26.92 -11.26 -3.48
C SER A 28 25.48 -11.76 -3.69
N ALA A 29 25.31 -13.07 -3.93
CA ALA A 29 24.00 -13.69 -4.08
C ALA A 29 23.19 -13.68 -2.78
N GLU A 30 23.84 -13.93 -1.65
CA GLU A 30 23.20 -13.88 -0.35
C GLU A 30 22.82 -12.44 0.04
N LEU A 31 23.70 -11.47 -0.22
CA LEU A 31 23.37 -10.05 -0.06
C LEU A 31 22.17 -9.63 -0.92
N ALA A 32 22.14 -10.03 -2.19
CA ALA A 32 21.03 -9.72 -3.10
C ALA A 32 19.69 -10.32 -2.63
N ASN A 33 19.70 -11.55 -2.10
CA ASN A 33 18.52 -12.18 -1.52
C ASN A 33 18.05 -11.47 -0.24
N ARG A 34 19.00 -11.12 0.65
CA ARG A 34 18.70 -10.38 1.89
C ARG A 34 18.12 -9.00 1.57
N ALA A 35 18.73 -8.26 0.63
CA ALA A 35 18.25 -6.95 0.19
C ALA A 35 16.80 -7.02 -0.28
N LEU A 36 16.48 -7.97 -1.18
CA LEU A 36 15.13 -8.13 -1.72
C LEU A 36 14.11 -8.49 -0.64
N LYS A 37 14.48 -9.39 0.28
CA LYS A 37 13.62 -9.81 1.39
C LYS A 37 13.33 -8.63 2.33
N TYR A 38 14.36 -7.89 2.73
CA TYR A 38 14.21 -6.79 3.68
C TYR A 38 13.52 -5.58 3.05
N SER A 39 13.78 -5.26 1.78
CA SER A 39 13.07 -4.19 1.08
C SER A 39 11.57 -4.50 0.95
N ALA A 40 11.21 -5.75 0.62
CA ALA A 40 9.82 -6.18 0.56
C ALA A 40 9.14 -6.19 1.95
N THR A 41 9.89 -6.58 2.99
CA THR A 41 9.39 -6.55 4.37
C THR A 41 9.17 -5.11 4.84
N PHE A 42 10.13 -4.22 4.56
CA PHE A 42 10.04 -2.80 4.89
C PHE A 42 8.83 -2.16 4.19
N TRP A 43 8.68 -2.38 2.88
CA TRP A 43 7.51 -1.94 2.12
C TRP A 43 6.21 -2.45 2.76
N PHE A 44 6.14 -3.74 3.08
CA PHE A 44 4.93 -4.34 3.66
C PHE A 44 4.56 -3.73 5.01
N VAL A 45 5.54 -3.56 5.91
CA VAL A 45 5.32 -2.95 7.23
C VAL A 45 4.86 -1.50 7.07
N ALA A 46 5.49 -0.74 6.18
CA ALA A 46 5.14 0.66 5.93
C ALA A 46 3.72 0.79 5.33
N VAL A 47 3.35 -0.05 4.36
CA VAL A 47 1.98 -0.09 3.80
C VAL A 47 0.97 -0.46 4.88
N MET A 48 1.24 -1.49 5.67
CA MET A 48 0.34 -1.92 6.74
C MET A 48 0.10 -0.80 7.76
N ALA A 49 1.15 -0.13 8.23
CA ALA A 49 1.03 0.99 9.15
C ALA A 49 0.22 2.15 8.54
N GLY A 50 0.53 2.53 7.30
CA GLY A 50 -0.19 3.60 6.59
C GLY A 50 -1.65 3.28 6.31
N GLN A 51 -1.97 2.03 5.97
CA GLN A 51 -3.34 1.55 5.74
C GLN A 51 -4.16 1.54 7.03
N TRP A 52 -3.58 1.12 8.15
CA TRP A 52 -4.28 1.10 9.43
C TRP A 52 -4.49 2.51 10.01
N PHE A 53 -3.54 3.41 9.80
CA PHE A 53 -3.74 4.83 10.06
C PHE A 53 -4.87 5.41 9.19
N PHE A 54 -4.91 5.04 7.90
CA PHE A 54 -5.98 5.47 7.02
C PHE A 54 -7.35 4.88 7.40
N PHE A 55 -7.40 3.63 7.84
CA PHE A 55 -8.60 3.02 8.42
C PHE A 55 -9.09 3.80 9.65
N TYR A 56 -8.18 4.13 10.57
CA TYR A 56 -8.50 4.97 11.73
C TYR A 56 -9.13 6.30 11.29
N TYR A 57 -8.52 7.00 10.32
CA TYR A 57 -9.07 8.23 9.77
C TYR A 57 -10.48 8.02 9.18
N ILE A 58 -10.68 6.98 8.36
CA ILE A 58 -11.98 6.71 7.74
C ILE A 58 -13.06 6.52 8.80
N MET A 59 -12.77 5.74 9.85
CA MET A 59 -13.75 5.49 10.91
C MET A 59 -13.99 6.73 11.77
N ALA A 60 -12.94 7.48 12.09
CA ALA A 60 -13.03 8.66 12.93
C ALA A 60 -13.72 9.84 12.23
N PHE A 61 -13.57 9.97 10.90
CA PHE A 61 -14.21 11.02 10.11
C PHE A 61 -15.56 10.56 9.53
N TYR A 62 -15.55 9.61 8.59
CA TYR A 62 -16.77 9.15 7.93
C TYR A 62 -17.67 8.34 8.87
N GLY A 63 -17.11 7.35 9.58
CA GLY A 63 -17.89 6.53 10.51
C GLY A 63 -18.59 7.36 11.59
N PHE A 64 -17.85 8.25 12.26
CA PHE A 64 -18.41 9.11 13.31
C PHE A 64 -19.44 10.10 12.77
N SER A 65 -19.20 10.70 11.60
CA SER A 65 -20.15 11.64 10.99
C SER A 65 -21.51 10.99 10.63
N VAL A 66 -21.53 9.71 10.21
CA VAL A 66 -22.79 8.97 9.99
C VAL A 66 -23.53 8.73 11.31
N ILE A 67 -22.82 8.34 12.37
CA ILE A 67 -23.42 8.06 13.69
C ILE A 67 -24.06 9.32 14.29
N ASN A 68 -23.47 10.50 14.05
CA ASN A 68 -23.92 11.77 14.62
C ASN A 68 -24.79 12.60 13.65
N ASP A 69 -25.24 12.04 12.53
CA ASP A 69 -26.03 12.73 11.51
C ASP A 69 -25.38 14.05 11.00
N ASN A 70 -24.06 14.05 10.89
CA ASN A 70 -23.26 15.20 10.45
C ASN A 70 -22.53 14.90 9.13
N MET A 71 -23.22 14.29 8.18
CA MET A 71 -22.62 13.87 6.90
C MET A 71 -22.23 15.04 5.99
N GLU A 72 -22.79 16.24 6.21
CA GLU A 72 -22.41 17.46 5.49
C GLU A 72 -20.92 17.81 5.66
N ILE A 73 -20.30 17.39 6.76
CA ILE A 73 -18.86 17.57 7.00
C ILE A 73 -17.98 16.95 5.91
N TRP A 74 -18.49 15.98 5.13
CA TRP A 74 -17.76 15.40 4.01
C TRP A 74 -17.43 16.43 2.93
N ASN A 75 -18.17 17.53 2.83
CA ASN A 75 -17.90 18.60 1.86
C ASN A 75 -16.64 19.42 2.17
N ARG A 76 -15.95 19.14 3.29
CA ARG A 76 -14.58 19.64 3.50
C ARG A 76 -13.59 19.19 2.42
N TRP A 77 -13.93 18.16 1.64
CA TRP A 77 -13.18 17.76 0.44
C TRP A 77 -13.32 18.72 -0.75
N GLU A 78 -14.15 19.76 -0.65
CA GLU A 78 -14.35 20.73 -1.74
C GLU A 78 -13.06 21.50 -2.06
N ALA A 79 -12.18 21.67 -1.08
CA ALA A 79 -10.82 22.18 -1.30
C ALA A 79 -10.05 21.34 -2.34
N MET A 80 -10.30 20.04 -2.40
CA MET A 80 -9.72 19.09 -3.35
C MET A 80 -10.60 18.91 -4.61
N GLY A 81 -11.61 19.76 -4.81
CA GLY A 81 -12.52 19.72 -5.96
C GLY A 81 -13.61 18.64 -5.87
N SER A 82 -13.95 18.14 -4.68
CA SER A 82 -14.98 17.11 -4.51
C SER A 82 -16.01 17.52 -3.47
N LYS A 83 -17.30 17.36 -3.77
CA LYS A 83 -18.41 17.66 -2.86
C LYS A 83 -19.24 16.40 -2.59
N PRO A 84 -18.85 15.54 -1.64
CA PRO A 84 -19.43 14.20 -1.54
C PRO A 84 -20.85 14.13 -0.98
N TYR A 85 -21.29 15.13 -0.22
CA TYR A 85 -22.62 15.14 0.41
C TYR A 85 -23.55 16.13 -0.29
N HIS A 86 -24.69 15.64 -0.76
CA HIS A 86 -25.73 16.45 -1.42
C HIS A 86 -27.04 16.36 -0.64
N VAL A 87 -27.62 17.52 -0.29
CA VAL A 87 -28.91 17.57 0.41
C VAL A 87 -30.01 16.96 -0.47
N GLY A 88 -30.80 16.04 0.08
CA GLY A 88 -31.89 15.36 -0.63
C GLY A 88 -31.47 14.15 -1.48
N ASP A 89 -30.17 13.88 -1.65
CA ASP A 89 -29.66 12.74 -2.43
C ASP A 89 -29.36 11.53 -1.53
N PHE A 90 -30.41 10.86 -1.07
CA PHE A 90 -30.24 9.70 -0.18
C PHE A 90 -29.40 8.59 -0.83
N ALA A 91 -29.68 8.23 -2.08
CA ALA A 91 -29.03 7.13 -2.76
C ALA A 91 -27.53 7.41 -2.99
N GLY A 92 -27.18 8.60 -3.43
CA GLY A 92 -25.80 8.99 -3.64
C GLY A 92 -25.01 9.15 -2.34
N ASN A 93 -25.61 9.75 -1.31
CA ASN A 93 -24.97 9.86 0.00
C ASN A 93 -24.71 8.48 0.63
N LEU A 94 -25.69 7.57 0.53
CA LEU A 94 -25.53 6.18 0.98
C LEU A 94 -24.43 5.47 0.21
N ALA A 95 -24.42 5.57 -1.13
CA ALA A 95 -23.41 4.95 -1.97
C ALA A 95 -22.00 5.47 -1.61
N PHE A 96 -21.83 6.79 -1.46
CA PHE A 96 -20.55 7.38 -1.07
C PHE A 96 -20.12 6.95 0.34
N GLY A 97 -21.00 7.05 1.33
CA GLY A 97 -20.70 6.66 2.71
C GLY A 97 -20.32 5.19 2.82
N ALA A 98 -21.09 4.29 2.20
CA ALA A 98 -20.79 2.87 2.16
C ALA A 98 -19.46 2.58 1.45
N HIS A 99 -19.18 3.27 0.34
CA HIS A 99 -17.93 3.15 -0.37
C HIS A 99 -16.73 3.61 0.47
N ALA A 100 -16.81 4.79 1.08
CA ALA A 100 -15.75 5.37 1.90
C ALA A 100 -15.45 4.51 3.15
N ILE A 101 -16.47 4.10 3.90
CA ILE A 101 -16.32 3.26 5.09
C ILE A 101 -15.80 1.87 4.70
N GLY A 102 -16.36 1.27 3.65
CA GLY A 102 -15.92 -0.04 3.18
C GLY A 102 -14.47 -0.02 2.66
N ALA A 103 -13.97 1.11 2.14
CA ALA A 103 -12.55 1.25 1.77
C ALA A 103 -11.63 1.11 2.99
N GLY A 104 -12.09 1.56 4.17
CA GLY A 104 -11.39 1.33 5.44
C GLY A 104 -11.32 -0.16 5.79
N ILE A 105 -12.43 -0.89 5.62
CA ILE A 105 -12.49 -2.34 5.88
C ILE A 105 -11.51 -3.08 4.95
N VAL A 106 -11.45 -2.71 3.66
CA VAL A 106 -10.50 -3.27 2.69
C VAL A 106 -9.06 -2.97 3.10
N ALA A 107 -8.74 -1.73 3.50
CA ALA A 107 -7.40 -1.36 3.93
C ALA A 107 -6.93 -2.18 5.15
N PHE A 108 -7.79 -2.32 6.16
CA PHE A 108 -7.48 -3.09 7.36
C PHE A 108 -7.42 -4.60 7.08
N GLY A 109 -8.49 -5.16 6.52
CA GLY A 109 -8.66 -6.59 6.28
C GLY A 109 -7.69 -7.14 5.23
N GLY A 110 -7.36 -6.34 4.21
CA GLY A 110 -6.41 -6.71 3.15
C GLY A 110 -4.99 -6.90 3.66
N ALA A 111 -4.51 -6.00 4.51
CA ALA A 111 -3.18 -6.13 5.10
C ALA A 111 -3.05 -7.43 5.94
N LEU A 112 -4.10 -7.78 6.69
CA LEU A 112 -4.15 -9.02 7.48
C LEU A 112 -4.09 -10.28 6.60
N GLN A 113 -4.65 -10.27 5.39
CA GLN A 113 -4.59 -11.40 4.46
C GLN A 113 -3.16 -11.75 4.03
N LEU A 114 -2.27 -10.75 3.98
CA LEU A 114 -0.91 -10.91 3.49
C LEU A 114 0.06 -11.43 4.55
N ILE A 115 -0.32 -11.43 5.84
CA ILE A 115 0.53 -11.88 6.93
C ILE A 115 0.66 -13.41 6.92
N PRO A 116 1.85 -13.99 6.69
CA PRO A 116 2.01 -15.45 6.61
C PRO A 116 1.63 -16.20 7.89
N LYS A 117 1.85 -15.57 9.06
CA LYS A 117 1.47 -16.11 10.37
C LYS A 117 -0.04 -16.25 10.52
N VAL A 118 -0.82 -15.27 10.04
CA VAL A 118 -2.29 -15.33 10.09
C VAL A 118 -2.79 -16.53 9.29
N ARG A 119 -2.26 -16.76 8.09
CA ARG A 119 -2.65 -17.90 7.25
C ARG A 119 -2.28 -19.26 7.86
N SER A 120 -1.14 -19.36 8.54
CA SER A 120 -0.63 -20.63 9.08
C SER A 120 -1.24 -20.99 10.44
N TYR A 121 -1.35 -20.03 11.35
CA TYR A 121 -1.90 -20.27 12.70
C TYR A 121 -3.42 -20.11 12.77
N PHE A 122 -4.03 -19.25 11.94
CA PHE A 122 -5.46 -18.95 11.97
C PHE A 122 -6.13 -19.12 10.59
N PRO A 123 -6.10 -20.33 9.99
CA PRO A 123 -6.60 -20.55 8.63
C PRO A 123 -8.12 -20.30 8.48
N LYS A 124 -8.92 -20.56 9.52
CA LYS A 124 -10.37 -20.25 9.52
C LYS A 124 -10.60 -18.74 9.45
N PHE A 125 -9.87 -17.97 10.25
CA PHE A 125 -9.93 -16.51 10.22
C PHE A 125 -9.50 -15.96 8.86
N HIS A 126 -8.38 -16.45 8.31
CA HIS A 126 -7.92 -16.08 6.97
C HIS A 126 -9.01 -16.27 5.90
N LYS A 127 -9.73 -17.39 5.93
CA LYS A 127 -10.85 -17.66 5.01
C LYS A 127 -12.02 -16.69 5.21
N ILE A 128 -12.50 -16.51 6.44
CA ILE A 128 -13.64 -15.62 6.74
C ILE A 128 -13.30 -14.19 6.35
N ASN A 129 -12.14 -13.68 6.78
CA ASN A 129 -11.67 -12.35 6.40
C ASN A 129 -11.50 -12.24 4.87
N GLY A 130 -11.17 -13.34 4.17
CA GLY A 130 -11.03 -13.37 2.72
C GLY A 130 -12.39 -13.24 2.01
N TYR A 131 -13.43 -13.89 2.53
CA TYR A 131 -14.79 -13.73 2.01
C TYR A 131 -15.33 -12.32 2.26
N VAL A 132 -15.16 -11.79 3.48
CA VAL A 132 -15.54 -10.40 3.80
C VAL A 132 -14.83 -9.44 2.84
N TYR A 133 -13.51 -9.58 2.71
CA TYR A 133 -12.72 -8.76 1.78
C TYR A 133 -13.24 -8.82 0.34
N LEU A 134 -13.48 -10.02 -0.20
CA LEU A 134 -13.95 -10.19 -1.59
C LEU A 134 -15.33 -9.59 -1.81
N ILE A 135 -16.26 -9.77 -0.86
CA ILE A 135 -17.59 -9.16 -0.92
C ILE A 135 -17.47 -7.65 -0.85
N THR A 136 -16.66 -7.12 0.07
CA THR A 136 -16.46 -5.67 0.20
C THR A 136 -15.86 -5.06 -1.05
N VAL A 137 -14.77 -5.60 -1.61
CA VAL A 137 -14.18 -5.03 -2.85
C VAL A 137 -15.14 -5.11 -4.04
N PHE A 138 -15.99 -6.13 -4.11
CA PHE A 138 -17.04 -6.21 -5.12
C PHE A 138 -18.07 -5.08 -4.95
N CYS A 139 -18.64 -4.92 -3.75
CA CYS A 139 -19.59 -3.84 -3.46
C CYS A 139 -18.99 -2.44 -3.67
N LEU A 140 -17.71 -2.25 -3.32
CA LEU A 140 -16.96 -1.02 -3.58
C LEU A 140 -16.79 -0.75 -5.07
N ALA A 141 -16.45 -1.75 -5.87
CA ALA A 141 -16.34 -1.58 -7.31
C ALA A 141 -17.68 -1.15 -7.92
N ILE A 142 -18.79 -1.81 -7.55
CA ILE A 142 -20.13 -1.47 -8.03
C ILE A 142 -20.56 -0.05 -7.60
N SER A 143 -20.40 0.29 -6.33
CA SER A 143 -20.69 1.65 -5.84
C SER A 143 -19.78 2.71 -6.48
N GLY A 144 -18.52 2.39 -6.72
CA GLY A 144 -17.58 3.28 -7.43
C GLY A 144 -18.02 3.55 -8.87
N PHE A 145 -18.49 2.54 -9.59
CA PHE A 145 -19.08 2.74 -10.92
C PHE A 145 -20.34 3.62 -10.85
N TYR A 146 -21.21 3.39 -9.88
CA TYR A 146 -22.39 4.24 -9.68
C TYR A 146 -22.00 5.72 -9.42
N LEU A 147 -21.03 5.97 -8.54
CA LEU A 147 -20.58 7.33 -8.22
C LEU A 147 -20.01 8.05 -9.46
N VAL A 148 -19.22 7.35 -10.28
CA VAL A 148 -18.59 7.92 -11.48
C VAL A 148 -19.57 8.12 -12.64
N TRP A 149 -20.45 7.15 -12.89
CA TRP A 149 -21.25 7.11 -14.11
C TRP A 149 -22.68 7.59 -13.94
N VAL A 150 -23.21 7.59 -12.70
CA VAL A 150 -24.62 7.90 -12.43
C VAL A 150 -24.76 9.15 -11.58
N ARG A 151 -24.05 9.23 -10.45
CA ARG A 151 -24.22 10.32 -9.48
C ARG A 151 -23.64 11.64 -9.96
N ASP A 152 -22.33 11.67 -10.18
CA ASP A 152 -21.56 12.87 -10.52
C ASP A 152 -21.10 12.77 -11.98
N ALA A 153 -22.06 12.65 -12.90
CA ALA A 153 -21.80 12.20 -14.27
C ALA A 153 -20.96 13.20 -15.11
N GLU A 154 -19.64 13.14 -14.94
CA GLU A 154 -18.61 13.57 -15.90
C GLU A 154 -17.64 12.40 -16.23
N PRO A 155 -18.15 11.22 -16.62
CA PRO A 155 -17.34 10.00 -16.63
C PRO A 155 -16.24 9.98 -17.71
N VAL A 156 -16.34 10.85 -18.73
CA VAL A 156 -15.40 10.92 -19.87
C VAL A 156 -14.15 11.76 -19.53
N THR A 157 -14.03 12.24 -18.29
CA THR A 157 -12.78 12.82 -17.79
C THR A 157 -11.69 11.75 -17.60
N LEU A 158 -10.41 12.16 -17.63
CA LEU A 158 -9.29 11.26 -17.36
C LEU A 158 -9.43 10.53 -16.00
N SER A 159 -9.93 11.23 -14.99
CA SER A 159 -10.20 10.68 -13.66
C SER A 159 -11.30 9.61 -13.68
N GLY A 160 -12.41 9.87 -14.38
CA GLY A 160 -13.50 8.91 -14.56
C GLY A 160 -13.05 7.64 -15.29
N ILE A 161 -12.27 7.81 -16.37
CA ILE A 161 -11.70 6.70 -17.15
C ILE A 161 -10.72 5.89 -16.30
N GLY A 162 -9.77 6.55 -15.64
CA GLY A 162 -8.78 5.89 -14.78
C GLY A 162 -9.41 5.11 -13.63
N THR A 163 -10.41 5.70 -12.97
CA THR A 163 -11.18 5.05 -11.90
C THR A 163 -11.96 3.85 -12.43
N SER A 164 -12.55 3.95 -13.61
CA SER A 164 -13.29 2.84 -14.23
C SER A 164 -12.39 1.67 -14.61
N ILE A 165 -11.22 1.95 -15.20
CA ILE A 165 -10.20 0.92 -15.50
C ILE A 165 -9.77 0.22 -14.21
N ASN A 166 -9.47 0.98 -13.16
CA ASN A 166 -9.13 0.39 -11.86
C ASN A 166 -10.28 -0.48 -11.30
N GLY A 167 -11.53 -0.04 -11.45
CA GLY A 167 -12.71 -0.83 -11.08
C GLY A 167 -12.79 -2.19 -11.79
N PHE A 168 -12.56 -2.22 -13.10
CA PHE A 168 -12.50 -3.47 -13.86
C PHE A 168 -11.31 -4.35 -13.44
N LEU A 169 -10.15 -3.77 -13.15
CA LEU A 169 -9.00 -4.52 -12.63
C LEU A 169 -9.30 -5.15 -11.26
N ILE A 170 -9.97 -4.42 -10.35
CA ILE A 170 -10.41 -4.95 -9.06
C ILE A 170 -11.31 -6.18 -9.26
N LEU A 171 -12.35 -6.07 -10.09
CA LEU A 171 -13.27 -7.17 -10.36
C LEU A 171 -12.57 -8.37 -11.00
N GLY A 172 -11.73 -8.14 -12.01
CA GLY A 172 -10.97 -9.20 -12.68
C GLY A 172 -9.99 -9.91 -11.76
N PHE A 173 -9.23 -9.17 -10.94
CA PHE A 173 -8.26 -9.77 -10.02
C PHE A 173 -8.94 -10.46 -8.84
N ALA A 174 -10.08 -9.95 -8.36
CA ALA A 174 -10.90 -10.62 -7.36
C ALA A 174 -11.41 -11.97 -7.87
N TYR A 175 -11.95 -12.00 -9.09
CA TYR A 175 -12.38 -13.23 -9.74
C TYR A 175 -11.24 -14.24 -9.89
N LEU A 176 -10.07 -13.81 -10.39
CA LEU A 176 -8.92 -14.70 -10.58
C LEU A 176 -8.35 -15.21 -9.25
N ALA A 177 -8.26 -14.36 -8.23
CA ALA A 177 -7.82 -14.76 -6.90
C ALA A 177 -8.76 -15.81 -6.30
N LEU A 178 -10.09 -15.62 -6.42
CA LEU A 178 -11.08 -16.57 -5.96
C LEU A 178 -11.04 -17.88 -6.76
N ARG A 179 -10.98 -17.81 -8.09
CA ARG A 179 -10.91 -18.99 -8.97
C ARG A 179 -9.69 -19.85 -8.66
N CYS A 180 -8.51 -19.25 -8.49
CA CYS A 180 -7.30 -19.97 -8.11
C CYS A 180 -7.44 -20.63 -6.72
N ALA A 181 -8.10 -19.96 -5.76
CA ALA A 181 -8.35 -20.54 -4.43
C ALA A 181 -9.27 -21.76 -4.51
N ILE A 182 -10.36 -21.70 -5.29
CA ILE A 182 -11.31 -22.80 -5.50
C ILE A 182 -10.61 -23.99 -6.17
N ASN A 183 -9.80 -23.73 -7.19
CA ASN A 183 -9.04 -24.75 -7.92
C ASN A 183 -7.83 -25.28 -7.14
N ARG A 184 -7.62 -24.82 -5.89
CA ARG A 184 -6.48 -25.18 -5.03
C ARG A 184 -5.11 -24.82 -5.62
N ASP A 185 -5.06 -23.89 -6.58
CA ASP A 185 -3.82 -23.33 -7.12
C ASP A 185 -3.34 -22.18 -6.21
N ILE A 186 -2.71 -22.57 -5.10
CA ILE A 186 -2.29 -21.64 -4.05
C ILE A 186 -1.17 -20.70 -4.53
N ALA A 187 -0.31 -21.17 -5.44
CA ALA A 187 0.78 -20.36 -5.96
C ALA A 187 0.24 -19.17 -6.76
N ASN A 188 -0.68 -19.41 -7.70
CA ASN A 188 -1.27 -18.34 -8.48
C ASN A 188 -2.30 -17.54 -7.67
N HIS A 189 -3.02 -18.15 -6.73
CA HIS A 189 -3.88 -17.41 -5.80
C HIS A 189 -3.10 -16.30 -5.08
N ARG A 190 -1.90 -16.59 -4.56
CA ARG A 190 -1.04 -15.58 -3.90
C ARG A 190 -0.65 -14.45 -4.85
N LYS A 191 -0.30 -14.79 -6.09
CA LYS A 191 0.07 -13.82 -7.13
C LYS A 191 -1.11 -12.89 -7.46
N TRP A 192 -2.33 -13.42 -7.59
CA TRP A 192 -3.53 -12.62 -7.86
C TRP A 192 -4.02 -11.84 -6.64
N ALA A 193 -3.93 -12.41 -5.44
CA ALA A 193 -4.28 -11.73 -4.19
C ALA A 193 -3.41 -10.49 -3.94
N LEU A 194 -2.11 -10.57 -4.22
CA LEU A 194 -1.21 -9.39 -4.14
C LEU A 194 -1.59 -8.32 -5.17
N ARG A 195 -1.93 -8.70 -6.41
CA ARG A 195 -2.40 -7.75 -7.42
C ARG A 195 -3.69 -7.07 -7.02
N LEU A 196 -4.67 -7.85 -6.53
CA LEU A 196 -5.93 -7.36 -6.00
C LEU A 196 -5.71 -6.38 -4.85
N PHE A 197 -4.85 -6.74 -3.89
CA PHE A 197 -4.50 -5.86 -2.78
C PHE A 197 -4.00 -4.50 -3.25
N LEU A 198 -3.12 -4.46 -4.26
CA LEU A 198 -2.62 -3.20 -4.81
C LEU A 198 -3.70 -2.37 -5.51
N VAL A 199 -4.50 -2.96 -6.42
CA VAL A 199 -5.52 -2.19 -7.18
C VAL A 199 -6.70 -1.75 -6.33
N SER A 200 -7.08 -2.55 -5.32
CA SER A 200 -8.13 -2.18 -4.36
C SER A 200 -7.70 -1.05 -3.42
N ASN A 201 -6.38 -0.83 -3.27
CA ASN A 201 -5.82 0.27 -2.49
C ASN A 201 -5.27 1.42 -3.37
N ALA A 202 -5.52 1.40 -4.68
CA ALA A 202 -5.04 2.42 -5.61
C ALA A 202 -5.45 3.83 -5.19
N GLN A 203 -6.67 4.00 -4.67
CA GLN A 203 -7.18 5.28 -4.18
C GLN A 203 -6.44 5.80 -2.94
N TRP A 204 -5.97 4.91 -2.06
CA TRP A 204 -5.09 5.29 -0.96
C TRP A 204 -3.69 5.68 -1.48
N ILE A 205 -3.14 4.89 -2.42
CA ILE A 205 -1.85 5.19 -3.07
C ILE A 205 -1.90 6.52 -3.83
N LEU A 206 -3.03 6.83 -4.48
CA LEU A 206 -3.27 8.11 -5.14
C LEU A 206 -3.04 9.26 -4.17
N ARG A 207 -3.73 9.24 -3.02
CA ARG A 207 -3.65 10.27 -1.98
C ARG A 207 -2.23 10.41 -1.43
N VAL A 208 -1.62 9.28 -1.03
CA VAL A 208 -0.24 9.28 -0.53
C VAL A 208 0.73 9.84 -1.57
N GLY A 209 0.59 9.48 -2.84
CA GLY A 209 1.44 10.02 -3.91
C GLY A 209 1.23 11.51 -4.17
N VAL A 210 0.00 12.01 -4.08
CA VAL A 210 -0.30 13.45 -4.17
C VAL A 210 0.42 14.20 -3.05
N PHE A 211 0.28 13.79 -1.80
CA PHE A 211 0.95 14.46 -0.68
C PHE A 211 2.48 14.29 -0.72
N CYS A 212 2.98 13.18 -1.26
CA CYS A 212 4.40 13.03 -1.52
C CYS A 212 4.88 14.10 -2.51
N TYR A 213 4.16 14.30 -3.62
CA TYR A 213 4.49 15.30 -4.63
C TYR A 213 4.51 16.73 -4.07
N PHE A 214 3.49 17.10 -3.29
CA PHE A 214 3.44 18.42 -2.64
C PHE A 214 4.62 18.62 -1.68
N VAL A 215 4.91 17.64 -0.80
CA VAL A 215 6.00 17.76 0.17
C VAL A 215 7.36 17.83 -0.53
N THR A 216 7.63 16.93 -1.48
CA THR A 216 8.93 16.91 -2.16
C THR A 216 9.11 18.11 -3.09
N GLY A 217 8.06 18.56 -3.77
CA GLY A 217 8.09 19.76 -4.61
C GLY A 217 8.43 21.00 -3.78
N THR A 218 7.73 21.19 -2.65
CA THR A 218 7.98 22.31 -1.74
C THR A 218 9.39 22.26 -1.15
N MET A 219 9.86 21.08 -0.73
CA MET A 219 11.24 20.90 -0.22
C MET A 219 12.32 21.24 -1.26
N LEU A 220 12.01 21.13 -2.55
CA LEU A 220 12.90 21.50 -3.65
C LEU A 220 12.76 22.98 -4.07
N GLY A 221 11.94 23.77 -3.36
CA GLY A 221 11.70 25.19 -3.66
C GLY A 221 10.78 25.42 -4.86
N LEU A 222 9.97 24.42 -5.24
CA LEU A 222 8.93 24.55 -6.26
C LEU A 222 7.59 24.92 -5.62
N GLU A 223 6.65 25.39 -6.45
CA GLU A 223 5.26 25.68 -6.07
C GLU A 223 4.31 24.64 -6.70
N PRO A 224 4.25 23.40 -6.14
CA PRO A 224 3.39 22.35 -6.67
C PRO A 224 1.92 22.76 -6.61
N ASN A 225 1.14 22.43 -7.63
CA ASN A 225 -0.26 22.80 -7.74
C ASN A 225 -1.08 21.69 -8.45
N PHE A 226 -2.39 21.64 -8.20
CA PHE A 226 -3.28 20.61 -8.77
C PHE A 226 -3.41 20.61 -10.30
N LYS A 227 -2.90 21.63 -10.99
CA LYS A 227 -2.92 21.71 -12.47
C LYS A 227 -1.65 21.13 -13.09
N ASP A 228 -0.68 20.72 -12.29
CA ASP A 228 0.57 20.16 -12.77
C ASP A 228 0.35 18.84 -13.53
N ALA A 229 1.21 18.58 -14.52
CA ALA A 229 1.15 17.37 -15.35
C ALA A 229 1.26 16.06 -14.53
N PHE A 230 1.71 16.15 -13.28
CA PHE A 230 1.75 15.03 -12.34
C PHE A 230 0.37 14.38 -12.15
N PHE A 231 -0.70 15.16 -11.94
CA PHE A 231 -2.02 14.64 -11.58
C PHE A 231 -2.68 13.75 -12.66
N PRO A 232 -2.73 14.15 -13.94
CA PRO A 232 -3.28 13.27 -14.98
C PRO A 232 -2.43 11.99 -15.16
N ILE A 233 -1.12 12.06 -14.99
CA ILE A 233 -0.25 10.87 -15.04
C ILE A 233 -0.49 9.97 -13.83
N TRP A 234 -0.56 10.56 -12.63
CA TRP A 234 -0.69 9.84 -11.37
C TRP A 234 -2.05 9.18 -11.19
N THR A 235 -3.09 9.70 -11.86
CA THR A 235 -4.41 9.05 -11.96
C THR A 235 -4.30 7.59 -12.38
N PHE A 236 -3.43 7.27 -13.34
CA PHE A 236 -3.12 5.90 -13.76
C PHE A 236 -1.92 5.33 -12.99
N GLY A 237 -0.93 6.17 -12.71
CA GLY A 237 0.29 5.79 -12.00
C GLY A 237 0.03 5.13 -10.65
N CYS A 238 -1.01 5.54 -9.92
CA CYS A 238 -1.34 5.02 -8.60
C CYS A 238 -1.65 3.52 -8.56
N PHE A 239 -2.04 2.89 -9.68
CA PHE A 239 -2.18 1.43 -9.78
C PHE A 239 -1.20 0.78 -10.75
N VAL A 240 -0.77 1.48 -11.81
CA VAL A 240 0.19 0.94 -12.78
C VAL A 240 1.58 0.78 -12.15
N LEU A 241 2.08 1.77 -11.42
CA LEU A 241 3.41 1.73 -10.82
C LEU A 241 3.55 0.62 -9.76
N PRO A 242 2.59 0.44 -8.82
CA PRO A 242 2.62 -0.69 -7.91
C PRO A 242 2.55 -2.04 -8.61
N LEU A 243 1.70 -2.20 -9.63
CA LEU A 243 1.59 -3.44 -10.38
C LEU A 243 2.88 -3.77 -11.15
N ALA A 244 3.49 -2.78 -11.79
CA ALA A 244 4.77 -2.92 -12.48
C ALA A 244 5.89 -3.33 -11.50
N THR A 245 5.94 -2.68 -10.33
CA THR A 245 6.89 -3.00 -9.27
C THR A 245 6.67 -4.41 -8.73
N LEU A 246 5.42 -4.83 -8.54
CA LEU A 246 5.09 -6.20 -8.12
C LEU A 246 5.50 -7.24 -9.19
N GLN A 247 5.30 -6.92 -10.47
CA GLN A 247 5.72 -7.80 -11.56
C GLN A 247 7.25 -7.93 -11.63
N LEU A 248 7.97 -6.81 -11.46
CA LEU A 248 9.43 -6.80 -11.35
C LEU A 248 9.89 -7.65 -10.15
N TYR A 249 9.20 -7.54 -9.02
CA TYR A 249 9.47 -8.36 -7.82
C TYR A 249 9.33 -9.86 -8.08
N PHE A 250 8.23 -10.30 -8.71
CA PHE A 250 8.09 -11.71 -9.09
C PHE A 250 9.19 -12.17 -10.04
N TYR A 251 9.53 -11.34 -11.04
CA TYR A 251 10.59 -11.66 -11.98
C TYR A 251 11.96 -11.79 -11.30
N ALA A 252 12.27 -10.91 -10.34
CA ALA A 252 13.49 -10.96 -9.55
C ALA A 252 13.58 -12.18 -8.61
N GLN A 253 12.44 -12.67 -8.12
CA GLN A 253 12.40 -13.92 -7.34
C GLN A 253 12.65 -15.16 -8.20
N GLU A 254 12.10 -15.18 -9.42
CA GLU A 254 12.21 -16.33 -10.33
C GLU A 254 13.61 -16.44 -10.97
N LYS A 255 14.32 -15.32 -11.17
CA LYS A 255 15.66 -15.29 -11.77
C LYS A 255 16.79 -15.37 -10.74
N ARG A 256 17.90 -16.02 -11.10
CA ARG A 256 19.13 -16.10 -10.29
C ARG A 256 20.05 -14.86 -10.43
N SER A 257 19.59 -13.77 -11.04
CA SER A 257 20.39 -12.58 -11.30
C SER A 257 20.49 -11.66 -10.08
N ASN A 258 21.70 -11.44 -9.57
CA ASN A 258 21.94 -10.53 -8.44
C ASN A 258 21.63 -9.08 -8.81
N ARG A 259 21.98 -8.64 -10.03
CA ARG A 259 21.72 -7.28 -10.52
C ARG A 259 20.23 -6.96 -10.48
N LEU A 260 19.39 -7.89 -10.97
CA LEU A 260 17.94 -7.72 -11.00
C LEU A 260 17.36 -7.59 -9.59
N LYS A 261 17.85 -8.40 -8.64
CA LYS A 261 17.44 -8.33 -7.23
C LYS A 261 17.82 -7.00 -6.60
N PHE A 262 19.03 -6.48 -6.86
CA PHE A 262 19.43 -5.16 -6.36
C PHE A 262 18.59 -4.03 -6.94
N ILE A 263 18.37 -4.02 -8.27
CA ILE A 263 17.50 -3.02 -8.91
C ILE A 263 16.11 -3.03 -8.26
N THR A 264 15.50 -4.21 -8.16
CA THR A 264 14.17 -4.39 -7.56
C THR A 264 14.15 -3.93 -6.10
N SER A 265 15.19 -4.26 -5.33
CA SER A 265 15.30 -3.85 -3.92
C SER A 265 15.41 -2.33 -3.78
N GLY A 266 16.23 -1.70 -4.62
CA GLY A 266 16.37 -0.25 -4.68
C GLY A 266 15.07 0.45 -5.07
N SER A 267 14.37 -0.06 -6.08
CA SER A 267 13.05 0.46 -6.47
C SER A 267 12.03 0.34 -5.34
N LEU A 268 11.93 -0.81 -4.68
CA LEU A 268 11.05 -1.00 -3.53
C LEU A 268 11.40 -0.05 -2.38
N PHE A 269 12.68 0.09 -2.06
CA PHE A 269 13.13 0.99 -1.00
C PHE A 269 12.76 2.44 -1.30
N LEU A 270 13.10 2.93 -2.50
CA LEU A 270 12.78 4.29 -2.94
C LEU A 270 11.27 4.55 -2.90
N LEU A 271 10.47 3.66 -3.47
CA LEU A 271 9.00 3.80 -3.46
C LEU A 271 8.43 3.76 -2.04
N THR A 272 9.03 2.98 -1.14
CA THR A 272 8.62 2.94 0.27
C THR A 272 8.93 4.25 0.98
N VAL A 273 10.11 4.84 0.74
CA VAL A 273 10.47 6.14 1.30
C VAL A 273 9.53 7.24 0.79
N LEU A 274 9.27 7.29 -0.51
CA LEU A 274 8.32 8.24 -1.11
C LEU A 274 6.91 8.07 -0.54
N MET A 275 6.45 6.82 -0.38
CA MET A 275 5.18 6.53 0.27
C MET A 275 5.15 7.02 1.72
N LEU A 276 6.22 6.83 2.50
CA LEU A 276 6.29 7.32 3.87
C LEU A 276 6.26 8.86 3.95
N ILE A 277 6.99 9.55 3.05
CA ILE A 277 6.91 11.01 2.92
C ILE A 277 5.47 11.43 2.65
N GLY A 278 4.79 10.75 1.73
CA GLY A 278 3.38 11.01 1.44
C GLY A 278 2.44 10.75 2.62
N VAL A 279 2.64 9.67 3.38
CA VAL A 279 1.85 9.37 4.58
C VAL A 279 2.05 10.44 5.65
N VAL A 280 3.28 10.86 5.88
CA VAL A 280 3.61 11.95 6.83
C VAL A 280 3.00 13.27 6.36
N GLY A 281 3.11 13.60 5.07
CA GLY A 281 2.52 14.81 4.49
C GLY A 281 0.99 14.82 4.52
N PHE A 282 0.36 13.66 4.34
CA PHE A 282 -1.10 13.53 4.36
C PHE A 282 -1.67 13.66 5.78
N THR A 283 -0.90 13.30 6.81
CA THR A 283 -1.37 13.24 8.19
C THR A 283 -1.87 14.59 8.73
N PRO A 284 -1.13 15.71 8.63
CA PRO A 284 -1.61 17.03 9.06
C PRO A 284 -2.91 17.45 8.36
N PHE A 285 -3.01 17.21 7.05
CA PHE A 285 -4.22 17.51 6.29
C PHE A 285 -5.43 16.74 6.83
N LEU A 286 -5.28 15.43 7.09
CA LEU A 286 -6.35 14.62 7.69
C LEU A 286 -6.77 15.13 9.07
N LEU A 287 -5.82 15.55 9.91
CA LEU A 287 -6.10 16.11 11.22
C LEU A 287 -6.84 17.46 11.12
N THR A 288 -6.47 18.31 10.16
CA THR A 288 -7.19 19.56 9.88
C THR A 288 -8.61 19.28 9.40
N VAL A 289 -8.80 18.29 8.51
CA VAL A 289 -10.13 17.87 8.06
C VAL A 289 -10.99 17.39 9.23
N MET A 290 -10.43 16.62 10.17
CA MET A 290 -11.17 16.12 11.34
C MET A 290 -11.45 17.18 12.41
N SER A 291 -10.53 18.13 12.63
CA SER A 291 -10.62 19.13 13.71
C SER A 291 -11.48 20.34 13.35
N GLY A 292 -11.89 20.49 12.09
CA GLY A 292 -12.65 21.65 11.64
C GLY A 292 -11.78 22.85 11.21
N GLY A 293 -10.44 22.78 11.33
CA GLY A 293 -9.53 23.87 10.99
C GLY A 293 -9.53 24.29 9.51
N GLU A 294 -8.98 25.46 9.19
CA GLU A 294 -8.91 25.93 7.81
C GLU A 294 -7.99 25.05 6.95
N ILE A 295 -8.46 24.69 5.75
CA ILE A 295 -7.70 23.90 4.78
C ILE A 295 -6.98 24.87 3.84
N ALA A 296 -5.70 25.12 4.08
CA ALA A 296 -4.81 25.77 3.13
C ALA A 296 -4.15 24.70 2.25
N LEU A 297 -4.21 24.87 0.93
CA LEU A 297 -3.56 24.00 -0.07
C LEU A 297 -2.31 24.65 -0.63
#